data_AF-A0A4Z1NGM9-F1
#
_entry.id   AF-A0A4Z1NGM9-F1
#
_cell.length_a   1.000
_cell.length_b   1.000
_cell.length_c   1.000
_cell.angle_alpha   90.00
_cell.angle_beta   90.00
_cell.angle_gamma   90.00
#
_symmetry.space_group_name_H-M   'P 1'
#
loop_
_entity.id
_entity.type
_entity.pdbx_description
1 polymer ?
#
loop_
_entity_poly.entity_id
_entity_poly.type
_entity_poly.pdbx_seq_one_letter_code
_entity_poly.pdbx_strand_id
1 'polypeptide(L)'
;MEEPDTPLFSSSIGNTIVTIEVGTEKVAFTAHKDLLVACSPYFEAAFNGSFREANEKSIQIDAKPKIFQVFLDWLYFRRLPTWEIIEWDGQNCEQCGIVCERWPKPATPPIYQYEFPHLSEADDAYLEDHIEKASYRGHMLYVFADQFDVPALRRTLIDKEWKDFENDDRIWRWSSVIYALRKLKISSPLCRLLVDEFADRWGEFNSCETERALRTKLPSEFLYAVMAKQSETLADESANPVQRLGALCTYHEHPQDNDAVQACIARLKVSCEQKREELDRDEKFSKAVEEAEAGASEGTDRD
;
A
#
# COMPACT_ATOMS: atom_id res chain seq x y z
N MET A 1 13.04 -27.62 -8.72
CA MET A 1 13.75 -26.46 -8.16
C MET A 1 13.25 -26.33 -6.74
N GLU A 2 14.17 -26.45 -5.79
CA GLU A 2 13.89 -26.50 -4.35
C GLU A 2 13.22 -25.20 -3.88
N GLU A 3 12.26 -25.35 -2.97
CA GLU A 3 11.55 -24.24 -2.31
C GLU A 3 12.55 -23.37 -1.52
N PRO A 4 12.38 -22.03 -1.44
CA PRO A 4 13.05 -21.27 -0.41
C PRO A 4 12.36 -21.60 0.92
N ASP A 5 13.06 -22.37 1.76
CA ASP A 5 12.66 -22.69 3.13
C ASP A 5 12.15 -21.45 3.86
N THR A 6 11.03 -21.61 4.55
CA THR A 6 10.56 -20.60 5.50
C THR A 6 11.64 -20.47 6.57
N PRO A 7 12.31 -19.31 6.74
CA PRO A 7 13.45 -19.23 7.64
C PRO A 7 12.99 -19.44 9.08
N LEU A 8 13.30 -20.61 9.63
CA LEU A 8 13.15 -20.90 11.06
C LEU A 8 14.15 -20.00 11.81
N PHE A 9 13.61 -19.09 12.62
CA PHE A 9 14.33 -18.07 13.40
C PHE A 9 15.45 -18.64 14.28
N SER A 10 15.35 -19.90 14.71
CA SER A 10 16.20 -20.49 15.75
C SER A 10 17.56 -21.02 15.28
N SER A 11 17.80 -21.13 13.96
CA SER A 11 18.99 -21.81 13.44
C SER A 11 19.60 -21.20 12.16
N SER A 12 18.98 -20.20 11.54
CA SER A 12 19.34 -19.75 10.18
C SER A 12 19.63 -18.25 10.00
N ILE A 13 19.22 -17.39 10.94
CA ILE A 13 19.58 -15.96 10.90
C ILE A 13 20.97 -15.80 11.49
N GLY A 14 21.89 -15.27 10.70
CA GLY A 14 23.21 -14.88 11.17
C GLY A 14 23.11 -13.78 12.24
N ASN A 15 24.04 -13.83 13.20
CA ASN A 15 24.08 -12.88 14.33
C ASN A 15 24.52 -11.45 13.93
N THR A 16 24.60 -11.16 12.64
CA THR A 16 25.08 -9.85 12.15
C THR A 16 23.93 -8.86 12.12
N ILE A 17 24.01 -7.90 13.04
CA ILE A 17 23.14 -6.72 13.05
C ILE A 17 23.87 -5.56 12.36
N VAL A 18 23.14 -4.85 11.50
CA VAL A 18 23.60 -3.65 10.79
C VAL A 18 22.75 -2.45 11.20
N THR A 19 23.30 -1.25 11.01
CA THR A 19 22.63 0.01 11.30
C THR A 19 22.19 0.70 10.02
N ILE A 20 20.97 1.24 9.99
CA ILE A 20 20.43 1.99 8.87
C ILE A 20 20.07 3.38 9.37
N GLU A 21 20.76 4.41 8.87
CA GLU A 21 20.41 5.82 9.09
C GLU A 21 19.36 6.24 8.06
N VAL A 22 18.16 6.61 8.52
CA VAL A 22 17.01 6.90 7.65
C VAL A 22 16.69 8.39 7.68
N GLY A 23 16.54 8.97 6.48
CA GLY A 23 16.06 10.32 6.27
C GLY A 23 17.11 11.41 6.55
N THR A 24 16.70 12.67 6.40
CA THR A 24 17.56 13.84 6.62
C THR A 24 18.02 13.98 8.07
N GLU A 25 17.18 13.52 8.98
CA GLU A 25 17.32 13.44 10.43
C GLU A 25 18.23 12.29 10.88
N LYS A 26 18.62 11.37 9.98
CA LYS A 26 19.49 10.23 10.25
C LYS A 26 19.01 9.38 11.43
N VAL A 27 17.71 9.09 11.48
CA VAL A 27 17.16 8.21 12.53
C VAL A 27 17.76 6.82 12.35
N ALA A 28 18.46 6.33 13.36
CA ALA A 28 19.14 5.04 13.32
C ALA A 28 18.17 3.89 13.66
N PHE A 29 18.13 2.89 12.79
CA PHE A 29 17.45 1.62 12.99
C PHE A 29 18.47 0.48 12.97
N THR A 30 18.18 -0.61 13.68
CA THR A 30 18.99 -1.83 13.64
C THR A 30 18.18 -3.00 13.13
N ALA A 31 18.79 -3.83 12.29
CA ALA A 31 18.14 -5.01 11.74
C ALA A 31 19.16 -6.12 11.42
N HIS A 32 18.66 -7.36 11.31
CA HIS A 32 19.47 -8.49 10.88
C HIS A 32 19.84 -8.34 9.40
N LYS A 33 21.15 -8.37 9.12
CA LYS A 33 21.69 -8.23 7.77
C LYS A 33 21.08 -9.27 6.83
N ASP A 34 20.99 -10.52 7.26
CA ASP A 34 20.55 -11.63 6.42
C ASP A 34 19.09 -11.44 5.97
N LEU A 35 18.23 -10.85 6.81
CA LEU A 35 16.86 -10.53 6.44
C LEU A 35 16.80 -9.46 5.34
N LEU A 36 17.58 -8.38 5.49
CA LEU A 36 17.62 -7.29 4.52
C LEU A 36 18.16 -7.75 3.17
N VAL A 37 19.28 -8.48 3.19
CA VAL A 37 19.93 -9.03 1.99
C VAL A 37 19.00 -10.02 1.29
N ALA A 38 18.35 -10.92 2.03
CA ALA A 38 17.45 -11.91 1.43
C ALA A 38 16.21 -11.29 0.77
N CYS A 39 15.76 -10.11 1.21
CA CYS A 39 14.56 -9.48 0.66
C CYS A 39 14.82 -8.43 -0.43
N SER A 40 16.08 -7.98 -0.60
CA SER A 40 16.40 -6.82 -1.42
C SER A 40 17.77 -6.93 -2.08
N PRO A 41 17.83 -6.98 -3.43
CA PRO A 41 19.08 -6.85 -4.16
C PRO A 41 19.85 -5.56 -3.86
N TYR A 42 19.15 -4.47 -3.51
CA TYR A 42 19.78 -3.24 -3.06
C TYR A 42 20.57 -3.45 -1.76
N PHE A 43 19.93 -4.02 -0.73
CA PHE A 43 20.60 -4.27 0.55
C PHE A 43 21.68 -5.36 0.43
N GLU A 44 21.48 -6.34 -0.45
CA GLU A 44 22.53 -7.30 -0.82
C GLU A 44 23.77 -6.59 -1.36
N ALA A 45 23.60 -5.74 -2.38
CA ALA A 45 24.71 -4.97 -2.95
C ALA A 45 25.36 -4.05 -1.91
N ALA A 46 24.56 -3.41 -1.04
CA ALA A 46 25.06 -2.48 -0.03
C ALA A 46 25.88 -3.16 1.08
N PHE A 47 25.45 -4.34 1.55
CA PHE A 47 26.10 -5.01 2.69
C PHE A 47 27.06 -6.15 2.33
N ASN A 48 26.96 -6.72 1.13
CA ASN A 48 27.86 -7.77 0.63
C ASN A 48 28.79 -7.29 -0.50
N GLY A 49 28.57 -6.08 -1.02
CA GLY A 49 29.43 -5.49 -2.04
C GLY A 49 30.78 -5.04 -1.50
N SER A 50 31.61 -4.50 -2.39
CA SER A 50 32.95 -3.99 -2.06
C SER A 50 32.97 -2.52 -1.59
N PHE A 51 31.80 -1.94 -1.35
CA PHE A 51 31.66 -0.54 -0.93
C PHE A 51 31.90 -0.34 0.58
N ARG A 52 32.07 0.91 1.00
CA ARG A 52 32.47 1.31 2.36
C ARG A 52 31.49 0.78 3.43
N GLU A 53 30.24 0.72 3.05
CA GLU A 53 29.06 0.25 3.78
C GLU A 53 29.20 -1.20 4.28
N ALA A 54 29.80 -2.08 3.47
CA ALA A 54 30.04 -3.47 3.86
C ALA A 54 31.05 -3.59 5.01
N ASN A 55 32.02 -2.66 5.08
CA ASN A 55 33.01 -2.60 6.16
C ASN A 55 32.47 -1.87 7.40
N GLU A 56 31.67 -0.82 7.22
CA GLU A 56 31.13 0.00 8.31
C GLU A 56 29.91 -0.63 8.99
N LYS A 57 29.27 -1.64 8.38
CA LYS A 57 28.01 -2.25 8.84
C LYS A 57 26.89 -1.22 9.02
N SER A 58 27.00 -0.10 8.31
CA SER A 58 26.03 0.99 8.36
C SER A 58 25.79 1.58 6.98
N ILE A 59 24.55 1.92 6.69
CA ILE A 59 24.16 2.63 5.46
C ILE A 59 23.27 3.82 5.79
N GLN A 60 23.29 4.84 4.94
CA GLN A 60 22.33 5.93 4.98
C GLN A 60 21.38 5.82 3.78
N ILE A 61 20.08 5.91 4.04
CA ILE A 61 19.05 5.86 3.00
C ILE A 61 18.14 7.07 3.06
N ASP A 62 17.76 7.56 1.88
CA ASP A 62 16.78 8.64 1.74
C ASP A 62 15.36 8.06 1.71
N ALA A 63 14.76 7.95 2.89
CA ALA A 63 13.40 7.48 3.10
C ALA A 63 12.83 8.13 4.37
N LYS A 64 11.50 8.04 4.56
CA LYS A 64 10.86 8.50 5.80
C LYS A 64 11.04 7.44 6.90
N PRO A 65 11.46 7.80 8.13
CA PRO A 65 11.63 6.85 9.24
C PRO A 65 10.38 6.03 9.53
N LYS A 66 9.19 6.64 9.42
CA LYS A 66 7.94 5.91 9.66
C LYS A 66 7.69 4.83 8.61
N ILE A 67 8.02 5.07 7.35
CA ILE A 67 7.91 4.08 6.28
C ILE A 67 8.93 2.96 6.49
N PHE A 68 10.15 3.31 6.89
CA PHE A 68 11.16 2.30 7.22
C PHE A 68 10.76 1.43 8.42
N GLN A 69 10.16 2.02 9.46
CA GLN A 69 9.61 1.26 10.59
C GLN A 69 8.56 0.24 10.12
N VAL A 70 7.61 0.65 9.28
CA VAL A 70 6.59 -0.26 8.73
C VAL A 70 7.22 -1.34 7.84
N PHE A 71 8.25 -1.00 7.08
CA PHE A 71 9.03 -1.97 6.33
C PHE A 71 9.67 -3.02 7.25
N LEU A 72 10.24 -2.61 8.39
CA LEU A 72 10.78 -3.55 9.37
C LEU A 72 9.69 -4.44 9.97
N ASP A 73 8.52 -3.90 10.31
CA ASP A 73 7.40 -4.71 10.80
C ASP A 73 7.01 -5.79 9.77
N TRP A 74 6.91 -5.41 8.49
CA TRP A 74 6.69 -6.38 7.42
C TRP A 74 7.85 -7.36 7.25
N LEU A 75 9.10 -6.90 7.36
CA LEU A 75 10.29 -7.73 7.17
C LEU A 75 10.35 -8.86 8.20
N TYR A 76 10.05 -8.55 9.45
CA TYR A 76 10.12 -9.49 10.58
C TYR A 76 8.87 -10.35 10.71
N PHE A 77 7.68 -9.78 10.51
CA PHE A 77 6.41 -10.45 10.81
C PHE A 77 5.63 -10.87 9.57
N ARG A 78 6.05 -10.44 8.38
CA ARG A 78 5.32 -10.62 7.11
C ARG A 78 3.88 -10.08 7.17
N ARG A 79 3.65 -9.07 8.00
CA ARG A 79 2.34 -8.43 8.21
C ARG A 79 2.44 -6.96 7.80
N LEU A 80 1.48 -6.53 6.98
CA LEU A 80 1.25 -5.11 6.76
C LEU A 80 0.43 -4.56 7.94
N PRO A 81 0.63 -3.28 8.31
CA PRO A 81 -0.20 -2.65 9.31
C PRO A 81 -1.66 -2.67 8.83
N THR A 82 -2.58 -2.90 9.76
CA THR A 82 -3.97 -2.50 9.56
C THR A 82 -3.97 -0.98 9.52
N TRP A 83 -3.94 -0.41 8.32
CA TRP A 83 -4.15 1.02 8.14
C TRP A 83 -5.51 1.30 8.78
N GLU A 84 -5.52 1.93 9.95
CA GLU A 84 -6.73 2.10 10.75
C GLU A 84 -7.87 2.53 9.83
N ILE A 85 -8.91 1.70 9.79
CA ILE A 85 -10.17 2.07 9.19
C ILE A 85 -10.64 3.21 10.06
N ILE A 86 -10.44 4.45 9.61
CA ILE A 86 -11.07 5.60 10.23
C ILE A 86 -12.57 5.33 10.12
N GLU A 87 -13.19 4.86 11.20
CA GLU A 87 -14.63 4.69 11.30
C GLU A 87 -15.25 6.06 11.01
N TRP A 88 -16.23 6.08 10.10
CA TRP A 88 -16.86 7.31 9.67
C TRP A 88 -17.79 7.81 10.79
N ASP A 89 -17.37 8.84 11.50
CA ASP A 89 -18.09 9.45 12.62
C ASP A 89 -19.21 10.42 12.20
N GLY A 90 -19.46 10.57 10.90
CA GLY A 90 -20.46 11.49 10.36
C GLY A 90 -20.08 12.98 10.46
N GLN A 91 -18.85 13.33 10.83
CA GLN A 91 -18.37 14.72 10.95
C GLN A 91 -17.18 15.10 10.03
N ASN A 92 -16.70 14.21 9.17
CA ASN A 92 -15.42 14.42 8.48
C ASN A 92 -15.39 15.35 7.25
N CYS A 93 -14.32 16.17 7.12
CA CYS A 93 -13.32 16.09 6.03
C CYS A 93 -11.91 16.07 6.63
N GLU A 94 -11.36 14.88 6.77
CA GLU A 94 -9.91 14.67 6.86
C GLU A 94 -9.38 13.85 5.66
N GLN A 95 -10.13 13.85 4.55
CA GLN A 95 -9.94 12.97 3.40
C GLN A 95 -10.18 13.66 2.04
N CYS A 96 -11.34 14.19 1.69
CA CYS A 96 -12.65 13.66 2.03
C CYS A 96 -13.06 12.58 0.99
N GLY A 97 -13.78 11.53 1.30
CA GLY A 97 -14.24 11.14 2.62
C GLY A 97 -15.20 12.12 3.28
N ILE A 98 -15.97 12.91 2.49
CA ILE A 98 -17.36 13.37 2.77
C ILE A 98 -17.66 14.90 2.97
N VAL A 99 -17.13 15.72 3.91
CA VAL A 99 -17.57 17.13 4.19
C VAL A 99 -16.45 18.16 4.50
N CYS A 100 -16.07 19.04 3.55
CA CYS A 100 -14.93 19.98 3.66
C CYS A 100 -15.25 21.35 4.33
N GLU A 101 -14.45 21.75 5.32
CA GLU A 101 -14.55 23.07 5.99
C GLU A 101 -13.75 24.20 5.30
N ARG A 102 -12.59 23.90 4.68
CA ARG A 102 -11.73 24.93 4.03
C ARG A 102 -12.31 25.44 2.71
N TRP A 103 -12.92 24.55 1.94
CA TRP A 103 -13.61 24.91 0.70
C TRP A 103 -14.98 24.22 0.65
N PRO A 104 -16.07 24.99 0.56
CA PRO A 104 -17.41 24.42 0.53
C PRO A 104 -17.59 23.53 -0.70
N LYS A 105 -18.47 22.54 -0.59
CA LYS A 105 -18.84 21.68 -1.71
C LYS A 105 -19.34 22.55 -2.87
N PRO A 106 -18.74 22.45 -4.07
CA PRO A 106 -19.21 23.24 -5.20
C PRO A 106 -20.62 22.81 -5.59
N ALA A 107 -21.41 23.73 -6.14
CA ALA A 107 -22.54 23.32 -6.97
C ALA A 107 -21.98 22.38 -8.06
N THR A 108 -22.71 21.36 -8.47
CA THR A 108 -22.29 20.47 -9.58
C THR A 108 -22.72 21.09 -10.90
N PRO A 109 -21.90 21.91 -11.59
CA PRO A 109 -22.27 22.44 -12.89
C PRO A 109 -22.28 21.30 -13.93
N PRO A 110 -22.92 21.50 -15.09
CA PRO A 110 -22.72 20.66 -16.27
C PRO A 110 -21.22 20.49 -16.56
N ILE A 111 -20.82 19.33 -17.10
CA ILE A 111 -19.40 19.00 -17.35
C ILE A 111 -18.65 20.05 -18.20
N TYR A 112 -19.35 20.74 -19.10
CA TYR A 112 -18.77 21.78 -19.96
C TYR A 112 -18.68 23.17 -19.31
N GLN A 113 -19.21 23.30 -18.09
CA GLN A 113 -19.06 24.47 -17.22
C GLN A 113 -18.15 24.14 -16.03
N TYR A 114 -17.48 22.98 -16.09
CA TYR A 114 -16.55 22.53 -15.09
C TYR A 114 -15.18 23.19 -15.34
N GLU A 115 -14.91 24.28 -14.62
CA GLU A 115 -13.61 24.94 -14.62
C GLU A 115 -12.75 24.42 -13.47
N PHE A 116 -11.48 24.10 -13.72
CA PHE A 116 -10.58 23.77 -12.60
C PHE A 116 -10.30 25.02 -11.76
N PRO A 117 -10.17 24.88 -10.42
CA PRO A 117 -9.85 26.02 -9.57
C PRO A 117 -8.49 26.61 -9.96
N HIS A 118 -8.43 27.94 -10.06
CA HIS A 118 -7.16 28.66 -10.14
C HIS A 118 -6.54 28.71 -8.74
N LEU A 119 -5.41 28.04 -8.57
CA LEU A 119 -4.72 27.96 -7.29
C LEU A 119 -3.86 29.20 -7.06
N SER A 120 -3.99 29.81 -5.89
CA SER A 120 -3.01 30.78 -5.41
C SER A 120 -1.68 30.08 -5.10
N GLU A 121 -0.56 30.81 -5.05
CA GLU A 121 0.73 30.22 -4.67
C GLU A 121 0.68 29.54 -3.29
N ALA A 122 -0.09 30.10 -2.35
CA ALA A 122 -0.27 29.55 -1.01
C ALA A 122 -1.10 28.25 -1.02
N ASP A 123 -2.14 28.18 -1.84
CA ASP A 123 -2.96 26.96 -1.98
C ASP A 123 -2.19 25.87 -2.73
N ASP A 124 -1.42 26.25 -3.75
CA ASP A 124 -0.55 25.34 -4.49
C ASP A 124 0.48 24.69 -3.56
N ALA A 125 1.21 25.51 -2.80
CA ALA A 125 2.19 25.04 -1.81
C ALA A 125 1.55 24.14 -0.75
N TYR A 126 0.33 24.45 -0.31
CA TYR A 126 -0.41 23.60 0.62
C TYR A 126 -0.74 22.23 0.03
N LEU A 127 -1.16 22.16 -1.23
CA LEU A 127 -1.45 20.89 -1.90
C LEU A 127 -0.18 20.06 -2.12
N GLU A 128 0.92 20.70 -2.50
CA GLU A 128 2.22 20.03 -2.66
C GLU A 128 2.73 19.47 -1.31
N ASP A 129 2.62 20.24 -0.23
CA ASP A 129 2.92 19.78 1.12
C ASP A 129 2.04 18.58 1.51
N HIS A 130 0.75 18.64 1.18
CA HIS A 130 -0.18 17.55 1.43
C HIS A 130 0.16 16.30 0.62
N ILE A 131 0.50 16.42 -0.68
CA ILE A 131 0.92 15.27 -1.50
C ILE A 131 2.17 14.61 -0.90
N GLU A 132 3.14 15.41 -0.45
CA GLU A 132 4.39 14.87 0.05
C GLU A 132 4.30 14.38 1.51
N LYS A 133 3.36 14.88 2.33
CA LYS A 133 3.28 14.58 3.78
C LYS A 133 2.01 13.89 4.25
N ALA A 134 1.02 13.64 3.38
CA ALA A 134 -0.26 13.03 3.76
C ALA A 134 -0.13 11.70 4.52
N SER A 135 -1.23 11.27 5.14
CA SER A 135 -1.35 10.04 5.94
C SER A 135 -0.61 8.85 5.30
N TYR A 136 0.39 8.33 6.02
CA TYR A 136 1.21 7.19 5.66
C TYR A 136 0.35 5.96 5.33
N ARG A 137 0.40 5.49 4.08
CA ARG A 137 -0.39 4.36 3.58
C ARG A 137 0.43 3.47 2.64
N GLY A 138 -0.23 2.47 2.04
CA GLY A 138 0.34 1.53 1.09
C GLY A 138 1.17 2.17 -0.04
N HIS A 139 0.72 3.28 -0.65
CA HIS A 139 1.43 3.93 -1.76
C HIS A 139 2.87 4.34 -1.42
N MET A 140 3.13 4.94 -0.25
CA MET A 140 4.48 5.35 0.13
C MET A 140 5.37 4.15 0.43
N LEU A 141 4.80 3.12 1.06
CA LEU A 141 5.51 1.87 1.32
C LEU A 141 5.82 1.14 0.00
N TYR A 142 4.95 1.23 -1.00
CA TYR A 142 5.20 0.71 -2.33
C TYR A 142 6.33 1.47 -3.02
N VAL A 143 6.33 2.81 -2.98
CA VAL A 143 7.43 3.63 -3.53
C VAL A 143 8.76 3.27 -2.87
N PHE A 144 8.77 3.09 -1.55
CA PHE A 144 9.94 2.58 -0.83
C PHE A 144 10.37 1.20 -1.35
N ALA A 145 9.44 0.26 -1.49
CA ALA A 145 9.73 -1.07 -1.99
C ALA A 145 10.20 -1.08 -3.45
N ASP A 146 9.79 -0.12 -4.28
CA ASP A 146 10.32 0.09 -5.63
C ASP A 146 11.76 0.62 -5.57
N GLN A 147 11.97 1.71 -4.84
CA GLN A 147 13.26 2.40 -4.71
C GLN A 147 14.37 1.50 -4.15
N PHE A 148 14.08 0.69 -3.14
CA PHE A 148 15.04 -0.22 -2.49
C PHE A 148 14.94 -1.65 -3.00
N ASP A 149 14.31 -1.84 -4.15
CA ASP A 149 14.09 -3.12 -4.80
C ASP A 149 13.71 -4.26 -3.84
N VAL A 150 12.48 -4.23 -3.33
CA VAL A 150 11.91 -5.23 -2.43
C VAL A 150 10.71 -5.91 -3.12
N PRO A 151 10.92 -6.81 -4.10
CA PRO A 151 9.84 -7.38 -4.91
C PRO A 151 8.75 -8.08 -4.09
N ALA A 152 9.14 -8.80 -3.04
CA ALA A 152 8.18 -9.49 -2.17
C ALA A 152 7.24 -8.52 -1.44
N LEU A 153 7.73 -7.32 -1.06
CA LEU A 153 6.89 -6.29 -0.45
C LEU A 153 5.97 -5.64 -1.47
N ARG A 154 6.49 -5.32 -2.68
CA ARG A 154 5.65 -4.82 -3.78
C ARG A 154 4.49 -5.77 -4.07
N ARG A 155 4.78 -7.08 -4.18
CA ARG A 155 3.75 -8.11 -4.35
C ARG A 155 2.74 -8.13 -3.20
N THR A 156 3.22 -8.15 -1.94
CA THR A 156 2.35 -8.15 -0.75
C THR A 156 1.38 -6.96 -0.77
N LEU A 157 1.85 -5.79 -1.20
CA LEU A 157 1.04 -4.59 -1.34
C LEU A 157 0.02 -4.72 -2.47
N ILE A 158 0.42 -5.17 -3.66
CA ILE A 158 -0.53 -5.41 -4.76
C ILE A 158 -1.62 -6.40 -4.36
N ASP A 159 -1.26 -7.50 -3.69
CA ASP A 159 -2.23 -8.49 -3.22
C ASP A 159 -3.24 -7.89 -2.23
N LYS A 160 -2.76 -7.02 -1.33
CA LYS A 160 -3.61 -6.32 -0.38
C LYS A 160 -4.56 -5.36 -1.09
N GLU A 161 -4.02 -4.49 -1.94
CA GLU A 161 -4.80 -3.44 -2.61
C GLU A 161 -5.83 -4.03 -3.58
N TRP A 162 -5.47 -5.09 -4.31
CA TRP A 162 -6.42 -5.83 -5.13
C TRP A 162 -7.58 -6.42 -4.32
N LYS A 163 -7.26 -7.06 -3.18
CA LYS A 163 -8.30 -7.60 -2.29
C LYS A 163 -9.17 -6.49 -1.70
N ASP A 164 -8.58 -5.36 -1.33
CA ASP A 164 -9.34 -4.21 -0.83
C ASP A 164 -10.27 -3.68 -1.94
N PHE A 165 -9.81 -3.60 -3.20
CA PHE A 165 -10.64 -3.22 -4.35
C PHE A 165 -11.80 -4.20 -4.64
N GLU A 166 -11.56 -5.51 -4.50
CA GLU A 166 -12.59 -6.55 -4.70
C GLU A 166 -13.67 -6.52 -3.62
N ASN A 167 -13.31 -6.16 -2.38
CA ASN A 167 -14.19 -6.20 -1.22
C ASN A 167 -14.79 -4.83 -0.84
N ASP A 168 -14.28 -3.72 -1.37
CA ASP A 168 -14.63 -2.37 -0.96
C ASP A 168 -14.82 -1.42 -2.17
N ASP A 169 -15.77 -0.48 -2.04
CA ASP A 169 -15.95 0.62 -3.00
C ASP A 169 -14.93 1.76 -2.77
N ARG A 170 -14.09 1.66 -1.74
CA ARG A 170 -13.08 2.69 -1.41
C ARG A 170 -11.95 2.74 -2.44
N ILE A 171 -11.82 3.90 -3.08
CA ILE A 171 -10.72 4.26 -3.98
C ILE A 171 -9.60 4.97 -3.23
N TRP A 172 -8.39 4.89 -3.78
CA TRP A 172 -7.25 5.71 -3.39
C TRP A 172 -7.57 7.21 -3.33
N ARG A 173 -7.02 7.88 -2.31
CA ARG A 173 -7.04 9.35 -2.26
C ARG A 173 -6.17 9.92 -3.38
N TRP A 174 -6.61 11.01 -4.01
CA TRP A 174 -5.85 11.64 -5.11
C TRP A 174 -4.42 12.04 -4.72
N SER A 175 -4.18 12.52 -3.49
CA SER A 175 -2.83 12.84 -3.03
C SER A 175 -1.91 11.62 -3.05
N SER A 176 -2.42 10.44 -2.67
CA SER A 176 -1.70 9.17 -2.72
C SER A 176 -1.41 8.71 -4.15
N VAL A 177 -2.38 8.86 -5.04
CA VAL A 177 -2.24 8.54 -6.48
C VAL A 177 -1.18 9.43 -7.11
N ILE A 178 -1.27 10.74 -6.91
CA ILE A 178 -0.32 11.72 -7.44
C ILE A 178 1.09 11.45 -6.92
N TYR A 179 1.24 11.16 -5.61
CA TYR A 179 2.52 10.80 -5.03
C TYR A 179 3.14 9.57 -5.73
N ALA A 180 2.37 8.49 -5.87
CA ALA A 180 2.84 7.27 -6.51
C ALA A 180 3.25 7.53 -7.98
N LEU A 181 2.40 8.20 -8.75
CA LEU A 181 2.66 8.48 -10.18
C LEU A 181 3.85 9.40 -10.42
N ARG A 182 4.23 10.26 -9.45
CA ARG A 182 5.41 11.12 -9.55
C ARG A 182 6.72 10.40 -9.22
N LYS A 183 6.66 9.27 -8.52
CA LYS A 183 7.85 8.53 -8.03
C LYS A 183 8.04 7.19 -8.74
N LEU A 184 7.01 6.66 -9.38
CA LEU A 184 7.01 5.37 -10.08
C LEU A 184 6.85 5.57 -11.58
N LYS A 185 7.28 4.58 -12.36
CA LYS A 185 6.98 4.52 -13.79
C LYS A 185 5.50 4.13 -13.96
N ILE A 186 4.84 4.67 -14.99
CA ILE A 186 3.45 4.29 -15.29
C ILE A 186 3.29 2.77 -15.54
N SER A 187 4.35 2.11 -16.00
CA SER A 187 4.40 0.66 -16.20
C SER A 187 4.57 -0.17 -14.93
N SER A 188 4.91 0.46 -13.80
CA SER A 188 5.06 -0.22 -12.51
C SER A 188 3.72 -0.86 -12.11
N PRO A 189 3.74 -2.03 -11.43
CA PRO A 189 2.52 -2.75 -11.11
C PRO A 189 1.44 -1.94 -10.41
N LEU A 190 1.81 -1.15 -9.39
CA LEU A 190 0.85 -0.28 -8.70
C LEU A 190 0.21 0.74 -9.65
N CYS A 191 1.00 1.38 -10.51
CA CYS A 191 0.47 2.37 -11.46
C CYS A 191 -0.49 1.75 -12.48
N ARG A 192 -0.20 0.53 -12.96
CA ARG A 192 -1.12 -0.21 -13.84
C ARG A 192 -2.42 -0.57 -13.13
N LEU A 193 -2.35 -0.99 -11.87
CA LEU A 193 -3.53 -1.25 -11.04
C LEU A 193 -4.37 0.02 -10.87
N LEU A 194 -3.73 1.14 -10.53
CA LEU A 194 -4.40 2.44 -10.41
C LEU A 194 -5.05 2.86 -11.73
N VAL A 195 -4.40 2.68 -12.89
CA VAL A 195 -5.02 3.00 -14.19
C VAL A 195 -6.29 2.20 -14.41
N ASP A 196 -6.27 0.90 -14.15
CA ASP A 196 -7.43 0.04 -14.35
C ASP A 196 -8.56 0.36 -13.35
N GLU A 197 -8.23 0.61 -12.08
CA GLU A 197 -9.18 1.02 -11.03
C GLU A 197 -9.86 2.35 -11.38
N PHE A 198 -9.08 3.36 -11.78
CA PHE A 198 -9.62 4.66 -12.16
C PHE A 198 -10.30 4.66 -13.52
N ALA A 199 -9.92 3.77 -14.45
CA ALA A 199 -10.69 3.57 -15.68
C ALA A 199 -12.10 3.07 -15.38
N ASP A 200 -12.24 2.19 -14.38
CA ASP A 200 -13.52 1.64 -13.97
C ASP A 200 -14.40 2.65 -13.21
N ARG A 201 -13.82 3.43 -12.27
CA ARG A 201 -14.57 4.25 -11.29
C ARG A 201 -14.33 5.78 -11.35
N TRP A 202 -13.82 6.32 -12.48
CA TRP A 202 -13.42 7.74 -12.66
C TRP A 202 -14.42 8.81 -12.18
N GLY A 203 -15.72 8.53 -12.28
CA GLY A 203 -16.81 9.51 -12.13
C GLY A 203 -17.48 9.57 -10.75
N GLU A 204 -17.12 8.70 -9.81
CA GLU A 204 -17.87 8.53 -8.55
C GLU A 204 -17.52 9.56 -7.46
N PHE A 205 -16.50 10.39 -7.68
CA PHE A 205 -15.97 11.30 -6.68
C PHE A 205 -15.89 12.72 -7.26
N ASN A 206 -16.83 13.57 -6.88
CA ASN A 206 -16.74 15.03 -7.06
C ASN A 206 -17.22 15.66 -5.75
N SER A 207 -16.57 15.24 -4.67
CA SER A 207 -17.12 15.37 -3.33
C SER A 207 -16.76 16.70 -2.65
N CYS A 208 -15.65 17.34 -3.04
CA CYS A 208 -15.23 18.67 -2.54
C CYS A 208 -14.23 19.40 -3.45
N GLU A 209 -13.99 20.69 -3.18
CA GLU A 209 -13.05 21.52 -3.96
C GLU A 209 -11.58 21.09 -3.84
N THR A 210 -11.16 20.58 -2.67
CA THR A 210 -9.79 20.05 -2.49
C THR A 210 -9.49 18.91 -3.45
N GLU A 211 -10.49 18.06 -3.68
CA GLU A 211 -10.42 16.99 -4.66
C GLU A 211 -10.18 17.53 -6.08
N ARG A 212 -10.96 18.55 -6.46
CA ARG A 212 -10.85 19.21 -7.77
C ARG A 212 -9.48 19.87 -7.94
N ALA A 213 -9.01 20.53 -6.89
CA ALA A 213 -7.70 21.15 -6.85
C ALA A 213 -6.57 20.13 -7.00
N LEU A 214 -6.61 18.98 -6.30
CA LEU A 214 -5.64 17.91 -6.46
C LEU A 214 -5.63 17.33 -7.88
N ARG A 215 -6.78 17.20 -8.53
CA ARG A 215 -6.84 16.70 -9.92
C ARG A 215 -6.10 17.58 -10.93
N THR A 216 -5.89 18.88 -10.63
CA THR A 216 -5.03 19.75 -11.46
C THR A 216 -3.56 19.32 -11.46
N LYS A 217 -3.15 18.53 -10.48
CA LYS A 217 -1.78 18.04 -10.27
C LYS A 217 -1.54 16.64 -10.85
N LEU A 218 -2.55 16.04 -11.48
CA LEU A 218 -2.43 14.70 -12.08
C LEU A 218 -1.49 14.72 -13.29
N PRO A 219 -0.54 13.76 -13.40
CA PRO A 219 0.27 13.61 -14.60
C PRO A 219 -0.59 13.32 -15.84
N SER A 220 -0.29 14.00 -16.95
CA SER A 220 -1.03 13.83 -18.22
C SER A 220 -0.94 12.42 -18.79
N GLU A 221 0.21 11.75 -18.61
CA GLU A 221 0.41 10.35 -19.02
C GLU A 221 -0.59 9.40 -18.34
N PHE A 222 -0.88 9.62 -17.06
CA PHE A 222 -1.89 8.84 -16.33
C PHE A 222 -3.29 9.11 -16.86
N LEU A 223 -3.65 10.38 -17.09
CA LEU A 223 -4.95 10.74 -17.68
C LEU A 223 -5.15 10.07 -19.05
N TYR A 224 -4.13 10.11 -19.89
CA TYR A 224 -4.15 9.45 -21.20
C TYR A 224 -4.33 7.94 -21.06
N ALA A 225 -3.60 7.29 -20.15
CA ALA A 225 -3.71 5.85 -19.91
C ALA A 225 -5.12 5.44 -19.43
N VAL A 226 -5.71 6.21 -18.50
CA VAL A 226 -7.08 5.99 -18.03
C VAL A 226 -8.10 6.15 -19.17
N MET A 227 -7.98 7.22 -19.96
CA MET A 227 -8.88 7.44 -21.12
C MET A 227 -8.76 6.35 -22.17
N ALA A 228 -7.54 5.90 -22.47
CA ALA A 228 -7.30 4.80 -23.40
C ALA A 228 -7.94 3.51 -22.87
N LYS A 229 -7.72 3.16 -21.60
CA LYS A 229 -8.31 1.99 -20.97
C LYS A 229 -9.84 2.03 -20.96
N GLN A 230 -10.43 3.18 -20.64
CA GLN A 230 -11.88 3.37 -20.71
C GLN A 230 -12.43 3.11 -22.12
N SER A 231 -11.72 3.55 -23.16
CA SER A 231 -12.15 3.32 -24.54
C SER A 231 -12.13 1.84 -24.93
N GLU A 232 -11.19 1.05 -24.39
CA GLU A 232 -11.14 -0.41 -24.55
C GLU A 232 -12.31 -1.07 -23.81
N THR A 233 -12.56 -0.62 -22.58
CA THR A 233 -13.57 -1.18 -21.68
C THR A 233 -15.01 -0.90 -22.14
N LEU A 234 -15.29 0.28 -22.69
CA LEU A 234 -16.61 0.64 -23.23
C LEU A 234 -17.00 -0.20 -24.46
N ALA A 235 -16.05 -0.90 -25.08
CA ALA A 235 -16.34 -1.86 -26.15
C ALA A 235 -16.86 -3.21 -25.63
N ASP A 236 -16.77 -3.48 -24.32
CA ASP A 236 -17.24 -4.71 -23.66
C ASP A 236 -18.22 -4.38 -22.52
N GLU A 237 -19.48 -4.10 -22.89
CA GLU A 237 -20.55 -3.71 -21.96
C GLU A 237 -21.01 -4.86 -21.01
N SER A 238 -20.46 -6.07 -21.16
CA SER A 238 -20.95 -7.27 -20.49
C SER A 238 -20.27 -7.62 -19.15
N ALA A 239 -19.15 -6.95 -18.83
CA ALA A 239 -18.30 -7.29 -17.69
C ALA A 239 -18.54 -6.37 -16.46
N ASN A 240 -18.64 -6.98 -15.27
CA ASN A 240 -18.66 -6.26 -13.97
C ASN A 240 -17.27 -5.61 -13.69
N PRO A 241 -17.18 -4.47 -12.97
CA PRO A 241 -15.93 -3.89 -12.43
C PRO A 241 -14.75 -4.83 -12.15
N VAL A 242 -14.97 -5.90 -11.37
CA VAL A 242 -13.90 -6.86 -11.01
C VAL A 242 -13.47 -7.72 -12.21
N GLN A 243 -14.37 -7.95 -13.17
CA GLN A 243 -14.06 -8.63 -14.44
C GLN A 243 -13.36 -7.71 -15.44
N ARG A 244 -13.52 -6.38 -15.29
CA ARG A 244 -12.85 -5.35 -16.11
C ARG A 244 -11.43 -5.06 -15.61
N LEU A 245 -11.21 -5.19 -14.31
CA LEU A 245 -9.88 -5.26 -13.72
C LEU A 245 -9.21 -6.57 -14.18
N GLY A 246 -8.01 -6.51 -14.77
CA GLY A 246 -7.34 -7.72 -15.27
C GLY A 246 -7.04 -8.69 -14.13
N ALA A 247 -6.95 -10.00 -14.36
CA ALA A 247 -6.66 -10.97 -13.28
C ALA A 247 -5.45 -10.52 -12.43
N LEU A 248 -5.49 -10.67 -11.09
CA LEU A 248 -4.46 -10.20 -10.14
C LEU A 248 -3.01 -10.40 -10.61
N CYS A 249 -2.71 -11.57 -11.19
CA CYS A 249 -1.36 -11.89 -11.68
C CYS A 249 -0.85 -10.93 -12.77
N THR A 250 -1.73 -10.22 -13.48
CA THR A 250 -1.37 -9.14 -14.41
C THR A 250 -0.55 -8.05 -13.73
N TYR A 251 -0.74 -7.82 -12.43
CA TYR A 251 0.00 -6.85 -11.63
C TYR A 251 1.11 -7.50 -10.80
N HIS A 252 1.45 -8.76 -11.04
CA HIS A 252 2.61 -9.39 -10.40
C HIS A 252 3.84 -9.38 -11.30
N GLU A 253 5.01 -9.27 -10.67
CA GLU A 253 6.32 -9.28 -11.33
C GLU A 253 6.80 -10.71 -11.56
N HIS A 254 6.03 -11.50 -12.31
CA HIS A 254 6.44 -12.84 -12.76
C HIS A 254 6.04 -13.05 -14.23
N PRO A 255 6.66 -14.04 -14.91
CA PRO A 255 6.23 -14.46 -16.24
C PRO A 255 4.71 -14.72 -16.28
N GLN A 256 4.08 -14.32 -17.38
CA GLN A 256 2.62 -14.45 -17.56
C GLN A 256 2.24 -15.73 -18.33
N ASP A 257 3.14 -16.71 -18.38
CA ASP A 257 2.82 -18.05 -18.88
C ASP A 257 1.92 -18.82 -17.89
N ASN A 258 1.25 -19.85 -18.40
CA ASN A 258 0.25 -20.62 -17.65
C ASN A 258 0.85 -21.20 -16.35
N ASP A 259 2.04 -21.78 -16.42
CA ASP A 259 2.67 -22.47 -15.28
C ASP A 259 2.99 -21.48 -14.16
N ALA A 260 3.58 -20.32 -14.48
CA ALA A 260 3.89 -19.28 -13.51
C ALA A 260 2.63 -18.70 -12.85
N VAL A 261 1.57 -18.47 -13.65
CA VAL A 261 0.27 -17.96 -13.15
C VAL A 261 -0.40 -19.00 -12.24
N GLN A 262 -0.44 -20.28 -12.62
CA GLN A 262 -1.03 -21.32 -11.78
C GLN A 262 -0.26 -21.50 -10.46
N ALA A 263 1.07 -21.45 -10.51
CA ALA A 263 1.90 -21.49 -9.30
C ALA A 263 1.67 -20.27 -8.39
N CYS A 264 1.41 -19.09 -8.96
CA CYS A 264 1.00 -17.92 -8.20
C CYS A 264 -0.36 -18.13 -7.51
N ILE A 265 -1.38 -18.53 -8.27
CA ILE A 265 -2.74 -18.76 -7.75
C ILE A 265 -2.73 -19.82 -6.65
N ALA A 266 -1.97 -20.91 -6.80
CA ALA A 266 -1.83 -21.95 -5.79
C ALA A 266 -1.27 -21.39 -4.46
N ARG A 267 -0.21 -20.57 -4.52
CA ARG A 267 0.37 -19.93 -3.32
C ARG A 267 -0.61 -19.00 -2.62
N LEU A 268 -1.38 -18.22 -3.39
CA LEU A 268 -2.40 -17.33 -2.83
C LEU A 268 -3.50 -18.10 -2.10
N LYS A 269 -3.94 -19.24 -2.63
CA LYS A 269 -4.94 -20.11 -1.98
C LYS A 269 -4.43 -20.62 -0.63
N VAL A 270 -3.21 -21.16 -0.60
CA VAL A 270 -2.58 -21.63 0.65
C VAL A 270 -2.47 -20.50 1.68
N SER A 271 -2.02 -19.31 1.26
CA SER A 271 -1.90 -18.17 2.17
C SER A 271 -3.27 -17.71 2.73
N CYS A 272 -4.32 -17.72 1.92
CA CYS A 272 -5.67 -17.41 2.37
C CYS A 272 -6.21 -18.45 3.36
N GLU A 273 -5.95 -19.74 3.13
CA GLU A 273 -6.32 -20.84 4.04
C GLU A 273 -5.62 -20.70 5.39
N GLN A 274 -4.29 -20.50 5.38
CA GLN A 274 -3.51 -20.27 6.61
C GLN A 274 -4.01 -19.06 7.40
N LYS A 275 -4.29 -17.95 6.71
CA LYS A 275 -4.78 -16.73 7.37
C LYS A 275 -6.17 -16.93 7.98
N ARG A 276 -7.03 -17.71 7.33
CA ARG A 276 -8.34 -18.08 7.88
C ARG A 276 -8.21 -18.95 9.13
N GLU A 277 -7.32 -19.93 9.11
CA GLU A 277 -7.03 -20.77 10.28
C GLU A 277 -6.44 -19.98 11.46
N GLU A 278 -5.60 -18.97 11.19
CA GLU A 278 -5.09 -18.04 12.21
C GLU A 278 -6.23 -17.22 12.82
N LEU A 279 -7.10 -16.62 12.00
CA LEU A 279 -8.24 -15.84 12.49
C LEU A 279 -9.22 -16.69 13.32
N ASP A 280 -9.53 -17.91 12.85
CA ASP A 280 -10.38 -18.85 13.58
C ASP A 280 -9.75 -19.25 14.94
N ARG A 281 -8.42 -19.27 15.03
CA ARG A 281 -7.69 -19.57 16.28
C ARG A 281 -7.72 -18.38 17.23
N ASP A 282 -7.50 -17.16 16.72
CA ASP A 282 -7.53 -15.93 17.50
C ASP A 282 -8.93 -15.66 18.05
N GLU A 283 -9.98 -15.90 17.26
CA GLU A 283 -11.38 -15.77 17.72
C GLU A 283 -11.69 -16.78 18.84
N LYS A 284 -11.24 -18.03 18.71
CA LYS A 284 -11.37 -19.05 19.76
C LYS A 284 -10.61 -18.66 21.03
N PHE A 285 -9.42 -18.09 20.89
CA PHE A 285 -8.63 -17.64 22.03
C PHE A 285 -9.30 -16.47 22.75
N SER A 286 -9.81 -15.48 22.02
CA SER A 286 -10.55 -14.34 22.59
C SER A 286 -11.77 -14.81 23.38
N LYS A 287 -12.59 -15.70 22.81
CA LYS A 287 -13.76 -16.28 23.51
C LYS A 287 -13.37 -17.04 24.78
N ALA A 288 -12.29 -17.81 24.73
CA ALA A 288 -11.81 -18.56 25.90
C ALA A 288 -11.32 -17.63 27.02
N VAL A 289 -10.71 -16.49 26.69
CA VAL A 289 -10.31 -15.45 27.65
C VAL A 289 -11.54 -14.80 28.28
N GLU A 290 -12.53 -14.41 27.48
CA GLU A 290 -13.79 -13.82 27.96
C GLU A 290 -14.56 -14.78 28.89
N GLU A 291 -14.64 -16.07 28.55
CA GLU A 291 -15.27 -17.10 29.39
C GLU A 291 -14.53 -17.32 30.72
N ALA A 292 -13.19 -17.27 30.71
CA ALA A 292 -12.37 -17.39 31.91
C ALA A 292 -12.50 -16.18 32.84
N GLU A 293 -12.58 -14.97 32.28
CA GLU A 293 -12.80 -13.74 33.04
C GLU A 293 -14.20 -13.68 33.66
N ALA A 294 -15.23 -14.12 32.92
CA ALA A 294 -16.59 -14.23 33.43
C ALA A 294 -16.68 -15.24 34.60
N GLY A 295 -16.06 -16.42 34.45
CA GLY A 295 -16.03 -17.44 35.51
C GLY A 295 -15.24 -17.05 36.76
N ALA A 296 -14.23 -16.18 36.64
CA ALA A 296 -13.49 -15.66 37.79
C ALA A 296 -14.30 -14.62 38.61
N SER A 297 -15.21 -13.88 37.96
CA SER A 297 -16.06 -12.89 38.61
C SER A 297 -17.21 -13.49 39.44
N GLU A 298 -17.66 -14.70 39.11
CA GLU A 298 -18.69 -15.43 39.88
C GLU A 298 -18.13 -16.17 41.12
N GLY A 299 -16.80 -16.28 41.23
CA GLY A 299 -16.11 -16.98 42.33
C GLY A 299 -15.78 -16.12 43.55
N THR A 300 -15.92 -14.80 43.48
CA THR A 300 -15.52 -13.86 44.56
C THR A 300 -16.68 -13.42 45.47
N ASP A 301 -17.90 -13.93 45.27
CA ASP A 301 -19.11 -13.54 46.03
C ASP A 301 -19.64 -14.65 46.97
N ARG A 302 -18.78 -15.59 47.37
CA ARG A 302 -19.10 -16.59 48.40
C ARG A 302 -18.06 -16.59 49.52
N ASP A 303 -18.19 -15.61 50.42
CA ASP A 303 -17.78 -15.69 51.83
C ASP A 303 -18.84 -15.00 52.72
#